data_AF-A0A8H9LWR5-F1
#
_entry.id   AF-A0A8H9LWR5-F1
#
_cell.length_a   1.000
_cell.length_b   1.000
_cell.length_c   1.000
_cell.angle_alpha   90.00
_cell.angle_beta   90.00
_cell.angle_gamma   90.00
#
_symmetry.space_group_name_H-M   'P 1'
#
loop_
_entity.id
_entity.type
_entity.pdbx_description
1 polymer ?
#
loop_
_entity_poly.entity_id
_entity_poly.type
_entity_poly.pdbx_seq_one_letter_code
_entity_poly.pdbx_strand_id
1 'polypeptide(L)'
;MRIYKAAHAISGLGNRKRHSNHLSCLEAQLGGSTPAVALPDLLADKISALNSTTKQYKLRTDIGLHLENQTGTDSVALPVEYRRIDIPSQHYAVTLFDDFSELADALTATLCQLHYHQSLYHISGGAPHVLWRKEHLELKVPLQRLT
;
A
#
# COMPACT_ATOMS: atom_id res chain seq x y z
N MET A 1 12.98 14.16 6.51
CA MET A 1 13.08 14.36 7.98
C MET A 1 11.79 13.89 8.62
N ARG A 2 11.81 12.87 9.48
CA ARG A 2 10.61 12.34 10.15
C ARG A 2 10.63 12.77 11.60
N ILE A 3 9.64 13.55 12.02
CA ILE A 3 9.49 14.02 13.40
C ILE A 3 8.50 13.09 14.09
N TYR A 4 8.97 12.32 15.07
CA TYR A 4 8.12 11.49 15.93
C TYR A 4 7.71 12.30 17.15
N LYS A 5 6.41 12.41 17.44
CA LYS A 5 5.94 12.75 18.80
C LYS A 5 5.86 11.46 19.61
N ALA A 6 6.47 11.45 20.79
CA ALA A 6 6.37 10.31 21.69
C ALA A 6 4.91 10.06 22.10
N ALA A 7 4.53 8.78 22.28
CA ALA A 7 3.14 8.38 22.56
C ALA A 7 2.47 9.15 23.71
N HIS A 8 3.24 9.50 24.76
CA HIS A 8 2.76 10.27 25.91
C HIS A 8 2.46 11.75 25.60
N ALA A 9 3.01 12.29 24.51
CA ALA A 9 2.82 13.67 24.06
C ALA A 9 1.61 13.83 23.10
N ILE A 10 0.88 12.75 22.83
CA ILE A 10 -0.28 12.72 21.94
C ILE A 10 -1.54 12.71 22.79
N SER A 11 -2.20 13.87 22.88
CA SER A 11 -3.40 14.04 23.71
C SER A 11 -4.52 13.10 23.24
N GLY A 12 -5.03 12.26 24.15
CA GLY A 12 -6.15 11.37 23.87
C GLY A 12 -5.79 10.03 23.22
N LEU A 13 -4.50 9.66 23.14
CA LEU A 13 -4.09 8.32 22.73
C LEU A 13 -4.79 7.25 23.59
N GLY A 14 -5.50 6.32 22.96
CA GLY A 14 -6.25 5.25 23.63
C GLY A 14 -7.61 5.65 24.24
N ASN A 15 -8.04 6.91 24.15
CA ASN A 15 -9.33 7.35 24.69
C ASN A 15 -10.47 7.22 23.66
N ARG A 16 -11.10 6.04 23.61
CA ARG A 16 -12.21 5.72 22.68
C ARG A 16 -13.38 6.71 22.73
N LYS A 17 -13.75 7.24 23.91
CA LYS A 17 -14.86 8.21 24.05
C LYS A 17 -14.55 9.55 23.41
N ARG A 18 -13.28 9.93 23.33
CA ARG A 18 -12.85 11.21 22.75
C ARG A 18 -12.83 11.16 21.22
N HIS A 19 -12.59 9.98 20.65
CA HIS A 19 -12.49 9.78 19.20
C HIS A 19 -13.77 9.21 18.58
N SER A 20 -14.78 8.82 19.38
CA SER A 20 -16.02 8.22 18.88
C SER A 20 -16.78 9.10 17.90
N ASN A 21 -16.78 10.41 18.11
CA ASN A 21 -17.45 11.36 17.20
C ASN A 21 -16.69 11.57 15.89
N HIS A 22 -15.39 11.25 15.87
CA HIS A 22 -14.54 11.35 14.69
C HIS A 22 -14.62 10.08 13.85
N LEU A 23 -14.89 8.91 14.46
CA LEU A 23 -15.04 7.64 13.76
C LEU A 23 -16.23 7.64 12.78
N SER A 24 -17.39 8.16 13.20
CA SER A 24 -18.57 8.26 12.30
C SER A 24 -18.35 9.26 11.16
N CYS A 25 -17.63 10.35 11.41
CA CYS A 25 -17.22 11.30 10.38
C CYS A 25 -16.22 10.66 9.39
N LEU A 26 -15.28 9.86 9.91
CA LEU A 26 -14.31 9.12 9.11
C LEU A 26 -14.99 8.05 8.25
N GLU A 27 -15.96 7.30 8.77
CA GLU A 27 -16.78 6.37 7.97
C GLU A 27 -17.61 7.10 6.92
N ALA A 28 -18.24 8.23 7.26
CA ALA A 28 -19.01 9.02 6.30
C ALA A 28 -18.14 9.58 5.17
N GLN A 29 -16.90 9.97 5.46
CA GLN A 29 -15.97 10.54 4.49
C GLN A 29 -15.20 9.48 3.70
N LEU A 30 -14.83 8.36 4.33
CA LEU A 30 -13.94 7.35 3.77
C LEU A 30 -14.64 6.02 3.46
N GLY A 31 -15.93 5.85 3.77
CA GLY A 31 -16.66 4.58 3.60
C GLY A 31 -16.76 4.09 2.16
N GLY A 32 -16.60 4.98 1.18
CA GLY A 32 -16.48 4.64 -0.24
C GLY A 32 -15.04 4.42 -0.72
N SER A 33 -14.04 4.53 0.15
CA SER A 33 -12.62 4.43 -0.22
C SER A 33 -12.25 2.98 -0.51
N THR A 34 -11.30 2.79 -1.42
CA THR A 34 -10.84 1.46 -1.82
C THR A 34 -9.91 0.88 -0.75
N PRO A 35 -10.21 -0.29 -0.15
CA PRO A 35 -9.27 -0.94 0.75
C PRO A 35 -7.96 -1.27 0.04
N ALA A 36 -6.83 -1.09 0.73
CA ALA A 36 -5.51 -1.23 0.15
C ALA A 36 -4.52 -1.88 1.11
N VAL A 37 -3.61 -2.67 0.54
CA VAL A 37 -2.49 -3.26 1.25
C VAL A 37 -1.20 -2.89 0.53
N ALA A 38 -0.27 -2.25 1.25
CA ALA A 38 1.09 -2.03 0.76
C ALA A 38 2.00 -3.15 1.25
N LEU A 39 2.86 -3.64 0.37
CA LEU A 39 3.72 -4.79 0.61
C LEU A 39 5.19 -4.42 0.35
N PRO A 40 5.82 -3.57 1.19
CA PRO A 40 7.17 -3.05 0.95
C PRO A 40 8.24 -4.13 0.74
N ASP A 41 8.11 -5.25 1.45
CA ASP A 41 9.13 -6.30 1.46
C ASP A 41 8.86 -7.42 0.44
N LEU A 42 7.75 -7.37 -0.31
CA LEU A 42 7.30 -8.46 -1.19
C LEU A 42 8.32 -8.82 -2.28
N LEU A 43 8.89 -7.81 -2.92
CA LEU A 43 9.89 -8.02 -3.98
C LEU A 43 11.21 -8.52 -3.40
N ALA A 44 11.63 -7.98 -2.25
CA ALA A 44 12.84 -8.39 -1.56
C ALA A 44 12.76 -9.84 -1.06
N ASP A 45 11.58 -10.25 -0.59
CA ASP A 45 11.30 -11.62 -0.18
C ASP A 45 11.41 -12.61 -1.35
N LYS A 46 10.78 -12.31 -2.49
CA LYS A 46 10.92 -13.11 -3.73
C LYS A 46 12.38 -13.25 -4.17
N ILE A 47 13.16 -12.17 -4.15
CA ILE A 47 14.59 -12.21 -4.49
C ILE A 47 15.38 -13.06 -3.49
N SER A 48 15.07 -12.95 -2.19
CA SER A 48 15.74 -13.73 -1.14
C SER A 48 15.46 -15.23 -1.28
N ALA A 49 14.22 -15.59 -1.62
CA ALA A 49 13.82 -16.97 -1.92
C ALA A 49 14.57 -17.55 -3.13
N LEU A 50 14.80 -16.75 -4.19
CA LEU A 50 15.56 -17.18 -5.36
C LEU A 50 17.05 -17.43 -5.05
N ASN A 51 17.64 -16.64 -4.14
CA ASN A 51 19.05 -16.75 -3.79
C ASN A 51 19.34 -17.79 -2.69
N SER A 52 18.36 -18.64 -2.34
CA SER A 52 18.45 -19.60 -1.22
C SER A 52 18.94 -18.96 0.09
N THR A 53 18.74 -17.65 0.23
CA THR A 53 19.23 -16.88 1.36
C THR A 53 18.05 -16.62 2.27
N THR A 54 17.84 -17.49 3.24
CA THR A 54 16.75 -17.35 4.22
C THR A 54 17.10 -16.27 5.23
N LYS A 55 17.02 -15.00 4.83
CA LYS A 55 17.04 -13.90 5.81
C LYS A 55 15.66 -13.83 6.44
N GLN A 56 15.56 -14.22 7.71
CA GLN A 56 14.36 -14.02 8.52
C GLN A 56 14.17 -12.53 8.80
N TYR A 57 13.60 -11.80 7.85
CA TYR A 57 13.02 -10.49 8.13
C TYR A 57 11.54 -10.67 8.42
N LYS A 58 11.04 -9.97 9.44
CA LYS A 58 9.59 -9.88 9.67
C LYS A 58 8.99 -9.08 8.52
N LEU A 59 8.29 -9.76 7.63
CA LEU A 59 7.61 -9.14 6.49
C LEU A 59 6.68 -8.05 6.99
N ARG A 60 6.90 -6.84 6.50
CA ARG A 60 6.03 -5.71 6.79
C ARG A 60 4.88 -5.68 5.79
N THR A 61 3.68 -5.61 6.34
CA THR A 61 2.44 -5.38 5.59
C THR A 61 1.78 -4.13 6.17
N ASP A 62 1.52 -3.13 5.34
CA ASP A 62 0.75 -1.96 5.75
C ASP A 62 -0.68 -2.10 5.19
N ILE A 63 -1.69 -1.98 6.04
CA ILE A 63 -3.10 -2.07 5.64
C ILE A 63 -3.75 -0.71 5.83
N GLY A 64 -4.56 -0.28 4.87
CA GLY A 64 -5.23 1.01 4.93
C GLY A 64 -6.26 1.20 3.82
N LEU A 65 -6.55 2.46 3.53
CA LEU A 65 -7.47 2.88 2.49
C LEU A 65 -6.70 3.64 1.42
N HIS A 66 -6.90 3.28 0.16
CA HIS A 66 -6.47 4.08 -0.97
C HIS A 66 -7.48 5.20 -1.18
N LEU A 67 -7.00 6.42 -0.97
CA LEU A 67 -7.74 7.64 -1.18
C LEU A 67 -7.39 8.13 -2.59
N GLU A 68 -8.31 8.00 -3.52
CA GLU A 68 -8.19 8.69 -4.80
C GLU A 68 -8.19 10.21 -4.53
N ASN A 69 -7.57 11.01 -5.42
CA ASN A 69 -7.52 12.48 -5.30
C ASN A 69 -8.93 13.09 -5.36
N GLN A 70 -9.64 12.97 -4.26
CA GLN A 70 -10.95 13.57 -4.03
C GLN A 70 -10.75 14.81 -3.16
N THR A 71 -11.47 15.86 -3.50
CA THR A 71 -11.48 17.11 -2.74
C THR A 71 -11.82 16.85 -1.28
N GLY A 72 -10.97 17.30 -0.35
CA GLY A 72 -11.22 17.21 1.09
C GLY A 72 -10.53 16.05 1.81
N THR A 73 -9.79 15.20 1.10
CA THR A 73 -9.02 14.12 1.74
C THR A 73 -7.93 14.71 2.66
N ASP A 74 -7.28 15.81 2.29
CA ASP A 74 -6.24 16.49 3.11
C ASP A 74 -6.74 17.02 4.46
N SER A 75 -8.04 17.32 4.57
CA SER A 75 -8.67 17.85 5.78
C SER A 75 -9.17 16.78 6.76
N VAL A 76 -9.03 15.50 6.45
CA VAL A 76 -9.51 14.41 7.32
C VAL A 76 -8.56 14.24 8.52
N ALA A 77 -9.09 14.45 9.72
CA ALA A 77 -8.36 14.16 10.95
C ALA A 77 -8.24 12.64 11.14
N LEU A 78 -7.02 12.11 11.01
CA LEU A 78 -6.74 10.69 11.18
C LEU A 78 -6.52 10.33 12.67
N PRO A 79 -7.01 9.16 13.14
CA PRO A 79 -6.61 8.60 14.43
C PRO A 79 -5.10 8.36 14.46
N VAL A 80 -4.52 8.26 15.66
CA VAL A 80 -3.06 8.23 15.86
C VAL A 80 -2.39 7.02 15.19
N GLU A 81 -3.12 5.92 15.08
CA GLU A 81 -2.69 4.67 14.48
C GLU A 81 -2.63 4.75 12.94
N TYR A 82 -3.32 5.74 12.35
CA TYR A 82 -3.35 5.97 10.92
C TYR A 82 -2.40 7.09 10.55
N ARG A 83 -1.76 6.93 9.39
CA ARG A 83 -0.95 7.98 8.79
C ARG A 83 -1.29 8.11 7.32
N ARG A 84 -1.31 9.34 6.82
CA ARG A 84 -1.36 9.59 5.38
C ARG A 84 0.01 9.26 4.79
N ILE A 85 -0.01 8.55 3.67
CA ILE A 85 1.18 8.27 2.87
C ILE A 85 0.87 8.74 1.46
N ASP A 86 1.63 9.73 0.99
CA ASP A 86 1.50 10.19 -0.38
C ASP A 86 2.16 9.17 -1.31
N ILE A 87 1.37 8.60 -2.20
CA ILE A 87 1.85 7.71 -3.23
C ILE A 87 2.24 8.58 -4.43
N PRO A 88 3.51 8.57 -4.86
CA PRO A 88 3.97 9.41 -5.96
C PRO A 88 3.18 9.10 -7.24
N SER A 89 2.89 10.13 -8.02
CA SER A 89 2.39 9.95 -9.39
C SER A 89 3.50 9.37 -10.25
N GLN A 90 3.46 8.06 -10.48
CA GLN A 90 4.41 7.33 -11.30
C GLN A 90 3.71 6.26 -12.15
N HIS A 91 4.47 5.58 -13.01
CA HIS A 91 3.96 4.46 -13.79
C HIS A 91 3.82 3.21 -12.93
N TYR A 92 2.87 2.35 -13.28
CA TYR A 92 2.62 1.07 -12.60
C TYR A 92 2.40 -0.03 -13.63
N ALA A 93 2.92 -1.22 -13.35
CA ALA A 93 2.37 -2.45 -13.93
C ALA A 93 1.14 -2.83 -13.12
N VAL A 94 0.06 -3.19 -13.81
CA VAL A 94 -1.21 -3.55 -13.19
C VAL A 94 -1.57 -4.98 -13.58
N THR A 95 -1.86 -5.81 -12.60
CA THR A 95 -2.34 -7.18 -12.80
C THR A 95 -3.60 -7.39 -11.98
N LEU A 96 -4.64 -7.90 -12.64
CA LEU A 96 -5.94 -8.15 -12.03
C LEU A 96 -6.05 -9.64 -11.67
N PHE A 97 -6.65 -9.94 -10.53
CA PHE A 97 -6.82 -11.29 -10.00
C PHE A 97 -8.00 -11.31 -9.02
N ASP A 98 -8.54 -12.48 -8.70
CA ASP A 98 -9.85 -12.55 -8.02
C ASP A 98 -9.72 -12.71 -6.51
N ASP A 99 -8.74 -13.48 -6.03
CA ASP A 99 -8.56 -13.79 -4.62
C ASP A 99 -7.14 -13.51 -4.11
N PHE A 100 -7.02 -13.09 -2.84
CA PHE A 100 -5.71 -12.74 -2.28
C PHE A 100 -4.73 -13.92 -2.20
N SER A 101 -5.22 -15.17 -2.17
CA SER A 101 -4.37 -16.36 -2.25
C SER A 101 -3.61 -16.45 -3.57
N GLU A 102 -4.11 -15.84 -4.65
CA GLU A 102 -3.48 -15.80 -5.97
C GLU A 102 -2.39 -14.73 -6.09
N LEU A 103 -2.15 -13.93 -5.04
CA LEU A 103 -1.17 -12.83 -5.06
C LEU A 103 0.22 -13.30 -5.50
N ALA A 104 0.65 -14.48 -5.05
CA ALA A 104 1.95 -15.03 -5.41
C ALA A 104 2.06 -15.31 -6.92
N ASP A 105 0.98 -15.79 -7.54
CA ASP A 105 0.91 -16.10 -8.96
C ASP A 105 0.75 -14.83 -9.79
N ALA A 106 -0.12 -13.90 -9.37
CA ALA A 106 -0.30 -12.59 -9.98
C ALA A 106 1.02 -11.80 -10.01
N LEU A 107 1.77 -11.81 -8.91
CA LEU A 107 3.10 -11.18 -8.86
C LEU A 107 4.07 -11.87 -9.82
N THR A 108 4.11 -13.20 -9.83
CA THR A 108 5.00 -13.95 -10.72
C THR A 108 4.70 -13.67 -12.18
N ALA A 109 3.42 -13.66 -12.57
CA ALA A 109 2.97 -13.29 -13.91
C ALA A 109 3.39 -11.85 -14.28
N THR A 110 3.20 -10.90 -13.37
CA THR A 110 3.63 -9.49 -13.55
C THR A 110 5.14 -9.41 -13.83
N LEU A 111 5.94 -10.08 -13.00
CA LEU A 111 7.40 -10.06 -13.11
C LEU A 111 7.87 -10.71 -14.42
N CYS A 112 7.28 -11.84 -14.80
CA CYS A 112 7.55 -12.50 -16.07
C CYS A 112 7.24 -11.56 -17.25
N GLN A 113 6.06 -10.94 -17.27
CA GLN A 113 5.69 -9.99 -18.33
C GLN A 113 6.68 -8.81 -18.41
N LEU A 114 7.03 -8.21 -17.28
CA LEU A 114 8.00 -7.11 -17.23
C LEU A 114 9.41 -7.54 -17.67
N HIS A 115 9.80 -8.80 -17.43
CA HIS A 115 11.09 -9.32 -17.83
C HIS A 115 11.15 -9.64 -19.34
N TYR A 116 10.11 -10.26 -19.88
CA TYR A 116 10.08 -10.68 -21.28
C TYR A 116 9.79 -9.53 -22.26
N HIS A 117 9.08 -8.51 -21.82
CA HIS A 117 8.88 -7.31 -22.63
C HIS A 117 10.02 -6.32 -22.40
N GLN A 118 10.80 -6.03 -23.45
CA GLN A 118 11.78 -4.93 -23.45
C GLN A 118 11.06 -3.59 -23.34
N SER A 119 10.71 -3.23 -22.11
CA SER A 119 10.00 -2.02 -21.75
C SER A 119 10.99 -0.91 -21.46
N LEU A 120 10.63 0.33 -21.81
CA LEU A 120 11.34 1.52 -21.31
C LEU A 120 11.17 1.71 -19.79
N TYR A 121 10.35 0.89 -19.15
CA TYR A 121 9.99 0.96 -17.74
C TYR A 121 10.49 -0.26 -16.96
N HIS A 122 11.13 0.00 -15.83
CA HIS A 122 11.63 -1.00 -14.90
C HIS A 122 11.00 -0.82 -13.51
N ILE A 123 11.04 -1.87 -12.70
CA ILE A 123 10.61 -1.81 -11.31
C ILE A 123 11.44 -0.74 -10.57
N SER A 124 10.75 0.21 -9.95
CA SER A 124 11.36 1.38 -9.30
C SER A 124 11.92 1.10 -7.90
N GLY A 125 11.60 -0.07 -7.32
CA GLY A 125 11.90 -0.38 -5.92
C GLY A 125 10.88 0.19 -4.92
N GLY A 126 9.88 0.94 -5.40
CA GLY A 126 8.72 1.30 -4.59
C GLY A 126 7.91 0.08 -4.15
N ALA A 127 7.16 0.22 -3.05
CA ALA A 127 6.32 -0.85 -2.52
C ALA A 127 5.18 -1.22 -3.49
N PRO A 128 5.01 -2.51 -3.85
CA PRO A 128 3.80 -2.98 -4.49
C PRO A 128 2.57 -2.76 -3.62
N HIS A 129 1.42 -2.54 -4.25
CA HIS A 129 0.14 -2.36 -3.58
C HIS A 129 -0.92 -3.30 -4.16
N VAL A 130 -1.82 -3.79 -3.32
CA VAL A 130 -3.04 -4.50 -3.72
C VAL A 130 -4.24 -3.63 -3.36
N LEU A 131 -5.12 -3.37 -4.33
CA LEU A 131 -6.36 -2.61 -4.14
C LEU A 131 -7.57 -3.53 -4.31
N TRP A 132 -8.54 -3.44 -3.39
CA TRP A 132 -9.82 -4.15 -3.49
C TRP A 132 -10.81 -3.36 -4.35
N ARG A 133 -10.80 -3.58 -5.66
CA ARG A 133 -11.81 -3.02 -6.56
C ARG A 133 -13.10 -3.82 -6.43
N LYS A 134 -14.20 -3.27 -6.95
CA LYS A 134 -15.55 -3.86 -6.80
C LYS A 134 -15.66 -5.30 -7.34
N GLU A 135 -14.89 -5.61 -8.37
CA GLU A 135 -15.01 -6.87 -9.12
C GLU A 135 -13.74 -7.72 -9.07
N HIS A 136 -12.61 -7.17 -8.61
CA HIS A 136 -11.30 -7.84 -8.64
C HIS A 136 -10.32 -7.18 -7.66
N LEU A 137 -9.20 -7.86 -7.42
CA LEU A 137 -8.01 -7.30 -6.80
C LEU A 137 -7.07 -6.75 -7.87
N GLU A 138 -6.52 -5.57 -7.61
CA GLU A 138 -5.57 -4.90 -8.50
C GLU A 138 -4.18 -4.89 -7.84
N LEU A 139 -3.24 -5.67 -8.35
CA LEU A 139 -1.82 -5.60 -7.99
C LEU A 139 -1.16 -4.48 -8.80
N LYS A 140 -0.59 -3.50 -8.11
CA LYS A 140 0.17 -2.40 -8.70
C LYS A 140 1.64 -2.52 -8.33
N VAL A 141 2.51 -2.73 -9.31
CA VAL A 141 3.97 -2.73 -9.13
C VAL A 141 4.54 -1.41 -9.63
N PRO A 142 5.17 -0.58 -8.75
CA PRO A 142 5.72 0.72 -9.10
C PRO A 142 6.85 0.64 -10.14
N LEU A 143 6.69 1.35 -11.26
CA LEU A 143 7.67 1.43 -12.34
C LEU A 143 8.33 2.82 -12.45
N GLN A 144 9.54 2.85 -13.01
CA GLN A 144 10.29 4.04 -13.40
C GLN A 144 10.80 3.89 -14.83
N ARG A 145 10.87 5.00 -15.58
CA ARG A 145 11.41 5.01 -16.94
C ARG A 145 12.93 5.05 -16.89
N LEU A 146 13.61 4.28 -17.74
CA LEU A 146 15.03 4.47 -18.02
C LEU A 146 15.24 5.83 -18.71
N THR A 147 16.03 6.69 -18.07
CA THR A 147 16.52 7.96 -18.63
C THR A 147 17.95 7.81 -19.10
#